data_AF-A0A1Y1MIR8-F1
#
_entry.id   AF-A0A1Y1MIR8-F1
#
_cell.length_a   1.000
_cell.length_b   1.000
_cell.length_c   1.000
_cell.angle_alpha   90.00
_cell.angle_beta   90.00
_cell.angle_gamma   90.00
#
_symmetry.space_group_name_H-M   'P 1'
#
loop_
_entity.id
_entity.type
_entity.pdbx_description
1 polymer ?
#
loop_
_entity_poly.entity_id
_entity_poly.type
_entity_poly.pdbx_seq_one_letter_code
_entity_poly.pdbx_strand_id
1 'polypeptide(L)'
;MRSALLFLLIIGGCLTENPSDKWKSQLRRDLEGYINSPPEKQQSEVSFINSLTLPQVVQRWLTSPLNGEPLCDVCDVMVDIAINARKLEASEDLVAEVFVKMCLWFGLERASFCETYVKNNIDIWLYIIDNKPSIRSRTFCVYALHKHHCRDPERMDWTIELPPRLTSDNADRSPTNTKQSPLKILHLTDVHYDPGYEVGSNAKCDEILCCQKGTKANRSSDQAGYWGSYPCDSPWHTVENVLTEAIERHKTFDAIYFTGDIIKHSEWLTGVKNNIDDILKVF
;
A
#
# COMPACT_ATOMS: atom_id res chain seq x y z
N MET A 1 20.67 47.53 -1.69
CA MET A 1 22.08 47.11 -1.85
C MET A 1 22.58 46.54 -0.53
N ARG A 2 23.10 45.30 -0.58
CA ARG A 2 23.96 44.63 0.41
C ARG A 2 23.41 44.38 1.82
N SER A 3 22.82 43.18 2.01
CA SER A 3 23.15 42.24 3.12
C SER A 3 22.21 41.03 3.10
N ALA A 4 22.52 40.02 2.28
CA ALA A 4 21.83 38.72 2.33
C ALA A 4 22.71 37.54 1.85
N LEU A 5 24.03 37.73 1.71
CA LEU A 5 24.90 36.77 1.02
C LEU A 5 25.93 36.08 1.92
N LEU A 6 25.75 36.09 3.25
CA LEU A 6 26.77 35.57 4.18
C LEU A 6 26.24 34.62 5.27
N PHE A 7 25.16 33.87 5.01
CA PHE A 7 24.66 32.84 5.93
C PHE A 7 24.48 31.46 5.30
N LEU A 8 25.21 31.17 4.22
CA LEU A 8 25.17 29.87 3.52
C LEU A 8 26.50 29.09 3.57
N LEU A 9 27.45 29.45 4.43
CA LEU A 9 28.80 28.86 4.41
C LEU A 9 29.31 28.23 5.72
N ILE A 10 28.51 28.08 6.77
CA ILE A 10 29.00 27.47 8.03
C ILE A 10 27.96 26.52 8.64
N ILE A 11 27.53 25.49 7.92
CA ILE A 11 27.31 24.12 8.47
C ILE A 11 27.71 23.08 7.40
N GLY A 12 28.73 23.40 6.61
CA GLY A 12 29.46 22.39 5.83
C GLY A 12 30.43 21.67 6.76
N GLY A 13 29.90 20.90 7.70
CA GLY A 13 30.70 19.86 8.33
C GLY A 13 31.17 18.92 7.23
N CYS A 14 32.48 18.81 7.04
CA CYS A 14 33.11 17.76 6.23
C CYS A 14 32.72 16.39 6.79
N LEU A 15 31.52 15.93 6.51
CA LEU A 15 31.21 14.52 6.42
C LEU A 15 31.69 14.12 5.03
N THR A 16 32.81 13.43 4.96
CA THR A 16 33.23 12.77 3.74
C THR A 16 32.09 11.85 3.31
N GLU A 17 31.36 12.20 2.24
CA GLU A 17 30.34 11.33 1.65
C GLU A 17 31.00 9.97 1.41
N ASN A 18 30.43 8.93 2.02
CA ASN A 18 30.91 7.57 1.81
C ASN A 18 30.79 7.27 0.30
N PRO A 19 31.82 6.76 -0.38
CA PRO A 19 31.74 6.44 -1.80
C PRO A 19 30.54 5.56 -2.20
N SER A 20 30.00 4.77 -1.25
CA SER A 20 28.77 3.98 -1.41
C SER A 20 27.47 4.80 -1.50
N ASP A 21 27.46 6.05 -1.03
CA ASP A 21 26.28 6.92 -0.96
C ASP A 21 26.26 8.02 -2.04
N LYS A 22 27.32 8.13 -2.86
CA LYS A 22 27.44 9.13 -3.93
C LYS A 22 26.29 9.08 -4.94
N TRP A 23 25.69 7.92 -5.16
CA TRP A 23 24.53 7.78 -6.04
C TRP A 23 23.25 8.40 -5.42
N LYS A 24 23.10 8.40 -4.09
CA LYS A 24 21.98 9.03 -3.38
C LYS A 24 22.04 10.55 -3.57
N SER A 25 23.23 11.14 -3.38
CA SER A 25 23.43 12.58 -3.55
C SER A 25 23.24 13.01 -5.01
N GLN A 26 23.64 12.18 -5.97
CA GLN A 26 23.37 12.42 -7.39
C GLN A 26 21.86 12.35 -7.72
N LEU A 27 21.18 11.28 -7.30
CA LEU A 27 19.75 11.11 -7.50
C LEU A 27 18.95 12.26 -6.88
N ARG A 28 19.33 12.69 -5.67
CA ARG A 28 18.73 13.85 -5.01
C ARG A 28 18.92 15.13 -5.84
N ARG A 29 20.14 15.42 -6.30
CA ARG A 29 20.40 16.61 -7.14
C ARG A 29 19.60 16.60 -8.45
N ASP A 30 19.52 15.45 -9.12
CA ASP A 30 18.81 15.34 -10.41
C ASP A 30 17.31 15.57 -10.24
N LEU A 31 16.71 15.03 -9.18
CA LEU A 31 15.31 15.22 -8.83
C LEU A 31 15.01 16.64 -8.34
N GLU A 32 15.82 17.20 -7.44
CA GLU A 32 15.69 18.58 -6.95
C GLU A 32 15.86 19.61 -8.08
N GLY A 33 16.79 19.37 -9.01
CA GLY A 33 16.99 20.23 -10.18
C GLY A 33 15.75 20.32 -11.07
N TYR A 34 14.98 19.24 -11.15
CA TYR A 34 13.71 19.23 -11.88
C TYR A 34 12.57 19.93 -11.15
N ILE A 35 12.41 19.64 -9.85
CA ILE A 35 11.38 20.29 -9.03
C ILE A 35 11.53 21.82 -9.09
N ASN A 36 12.77 22.31 -9.11
CA ASN A 36 13.08 23.74 -9.18
C ASN A 36 13.09 24.32 -10.62
N SER A 37 12.79 23.53 -11.65
CA SER A 37 12.75 24.01 -13.05
C SER A 37 11.46 24.78 -13.36
N PRO A 38 11.48 25.75 -14.31
CA PRO A 38 10.29 26.54 -14.66
C PRO A 38 9.10 25.68 -15.14
N PRO A 39 7.84 26.12 -14.94
CA PRO A 39 6.63 25.37 -15.33
C PRO A 39 6.59 24.96 -16.82
N GLU A 40 7.14 25.79 -17.71
CA GLU A 40 7.24 25.51 -19.16
C GLU A 40 8.14 24.30 -19.48
N LYS A 41 9.11 23.99 -18.61
CA LYS A 41 9.94 22.77 -18.69
C LYS A 41 9.30 21.58 -17.94
N GLN A 42 8.32 21.83 -17.10
CA GLN A 42 7.54 20.79 -16.41
C GLN A 42 6.36 20.30 -17.27
N GLN A 43 5.81 21.17 -18.14
CA GLN A 43 4.66 20.91 -19.04
C GLN A 43 4.99 20.23 -20.38
N SER A 44 6.25 19.93 -20.71
CA SER A 44 6.53 19.21 -21.97
C SER A 44 5.94 17.80 -21.90
N GLU A 45 5.19 17.38 -22.92
CA GLU A 45 4.46 16.09 -23.06
C GLU A 45 5.31 14.79 -22.89
N VAL A 46 6.59 14.94 -22.55
CA VAL A 46 7.41 13.88 -21.98
C VAL A 46 7.79 14.36 -20.58
N SER A 47 7.14 13.81 -19.54
CA SER A 47 7.53 14.14 -18.17
C SER A 47 9.05 13.93 -18.02
N PHE A 48 9.78 14.91 -17.50
CA PHE A 48 11.23 14.77 -17.23
C PHE A 48 11.51 13.53 -16.39
N ILE A 49 10.55 13.17 -15.55
CA ILE A 49 10.50 11.92 -14.82
C ILE A 49 10.73 10.71 -15.75
N ASN A 50 10.15 10.66 -16.94
CA ASN A 50 10.43 9.64 -17.96
C ASN A 50 11.85 9.68 -18.55
N SER A 51 12.55 10.81 -18.43
CA SER A 51 13.97 10.94 -18.82
C SER A 51 14.97 10.60 -17.71
N LEU A 52 14.52 10.53 -16.44
CA LEU A 52 15.37 10.11 -15.33
C LEU A 52 15.82 8.67 -15.58
N THR A 53 17.13 8.50 -15.76
CA THR A 53 17.72 7.19 -15.89
C THR A 53 17.58 6.45 -14.57
N LEU A 54 17.05 5.22 -14.65
CA LEU A 54 16.99 4.31 -13.52
C LEU A 54 18.39 4.23 -12.88
N PRO A 55 18.56 4.51 -11.57
CA PRO A 55 19.86 4.41 -10.94
C PRO A 55 20.45 3.01 -11.21
N GLN A 56 21.75 2.92 -11.52
CA GLN A 56 22.39 1.63 -11.83
C GLN A 56 22.17 0.59 -10.73
N VAL A 57 22.01 1.03 -9.48
CA VAL A 57 21.66 0.15 -8.35
C VAL A 57 20.28 -0.49 -8.51
N VAL A 58 19.27 0.25 -8.99
CA VAL A 58 17.93 -0.27 -9.30
C VAL A 58 17.98 -1.20 -10.52
N GLN A 59 18.75 -0.85 -11.55
CA GLN A 59 18.91 -1.70 -12.75
C GLN A 59 19.55 -3.06 -12.40
N ARG A 60 20.59 -3.05 -11.56
CA ARG A 60 21.22 -4.27 -11.05
C ARG A 60 20.28 -5.10 -10.18
N TRP A 61 19.44 -4.44 -9.38
CA TRP A 61 18.44 -5.14 -8.57
C TRP A 61 17.35 -5.81 -9.42
N LEU A 62 16.80 -5.12 -10.42
CA LEU A 62 15.81 -5.70 -11.35
C LEU A 62 16.31 -6.94 -12.09
N THR A 63 17.64 -7.06 -12.25
CA THR A 63 18.29 -8.19 -12.94
C THR A 63 18.77 -9.29 -11.98
N SER A 64 18.95 -8.99 -10.68
CA SER A 64 19.32 -9.96 -9.66
C SER A 64 18.86 -9.47 -8.27
N PRO A 65 17.70 -9.92 -7.76
CA PRO A 65 17.17 -9.50 -6.47
C PRO A 65 17.92 -10.20 -5.32
N LEU A 66 19.14 -9.74 -5.03
CA LEU A 66 19.89 -10.13 -3.83
C LEU A 66 19.83 -8.97 -2.83
N ASN A 67 19.08 -9.19 -1.73
CA ASN A 67 18.85 -8.31 -0.58
C ASN A 67 18.10 -7.00 -0.90
N GLY A 68 16.97 -6.76 -0.23
CA GLY A 68 16.07 -5.61 -0.48
C GLY A 68 16.55 -4.24 0.02
N GLU A 69 17.72 -4.15 0.65
CA GLU A 69 18.25 -2.88 1.20
C GLU A 69 18.45 -1.76 0.15
N PRO A 70 18.95 -2.02 -1.07
CA PRO A 70 19.15 -0.94 -2.05
C PRO A 70 17.84 -0.33 -2.54
N LEU A 71 16.74 -1.10 -2.57
CA LEU A 71 15.42 -0.60 -2.97
C LEU A 71 14.84 0.35 -1.93
N CYS A 72 15.02 0.03 -0.65
CA CYS A 72 14.62 0.88 0.46
C CYS A 72 15.31 2.23 0.46
N ASP A 73 16.60 2.26 0.15
CA ASP A 73 17.38 3.49 0.09
C ASP A 73 16.95 4.38 -1.08
N VAL A 74 16.60 3.79 -2.22
CA VAL A 74 16.07 4.54 -3.37
C VAL A 74 14.69 5.10 -3.02
N CYS A 75 13.82 4.29 -2.42
CA CYS A 75 12.52 4.74 -1.93
C CYS A 75 12.67 5.90 -0.95
N ASP A 76 13.58 5.76 0.03
CA ASP A 76 13.81 6.76 1.05
C ASP A 76 14.20 8.12 0.44
N VAL A 77 15.11 8.12 -0.55
CA VAL A 77 15.50 9.33 -1.29
C VAL A 77 14.31 9.91 -2.06
N MET A 78 13.56 9.10 -2.81
CA MET A 78 12.44 9.60 -3.62
C MET A 78 11.30 10.17 -2.76
N VAL A 79 10.96 9.50 -1.66
CA VAL A 79 9.90 9.94 -0.74
C VAL A 79 10.35 11.16 0.06
N ASP A 80 11.60 11.24 0.49
CA ASP A 80 12.15 12.44 1.16
C ASP A 80 12.05 13.66 0.23
N ILE A 81 12.34 13.48 -1.05
CA ILE A 81 12.20 14.53 -2.06
C ILE A 81 10.73 14.92 -2.24
N ALA A 82 9.80 13.96 -2.32
CA ALA A 82 8.37 14.26 -2.40
C ALA A 82 7.88 15.05 -1.17
N ILE A 83 8.31 14.65 0.04
CA ILE A 83 8.01 15.35 1.29
C ILE A 83 8.56 16.78 1.26
N ASN A 84 9.83 16.96 0.88
CA ASN A 84 10.48 18.28 0.85
C ASN A 84 9.90 19.18 -0.25
N ALA A 85 9.58 18.62 -1.42
CA ALA A 85 8.88 19.33 -2.49
C ALA A 85 7.54 19.87 -1.99
N ARG A 86 6.74 19.02 -1.33
CA ARG A 86 5.46 19.45 -0.74
C ARG A 86 5.64 20.54 0.32
N LYS A 87 6.63 20.41 1.21
CA LYS A 87 6.97 21.45 2.21
C LYS A 87 7.40 22.78 1.59
N LEU A 88 7.90 22.77 0.35
CA LEU A 88 8.23 23.94 -0.45
C LEU A 88 7.08 24.39 -1.37
N GLU A 89 5.84 23.98 -1.07
CA GLU A 89 4.61 24.36 -1.78
C GLU A 89 4.56 23.88 -3.24
N ALA A 90 5.21 22.76 -3.56
CA ALA A 90 5.03 22.09 -4.85
C ALA A 90 3.56 21.69 -5.10
N SER A 91 3.16 21.64 -6.37
CA SER A 91 1.81 21.22 -6.77
C SER A 91 1.56 19.75 -6.44
N GLU A 92 0.29 19.41 -6.25
CA GLU A 92 -0.17 18.03 -6.08
C GLU A 92 0.28 17.14 -7.24
N ASP A 93 0.13 17.63 -8.49
CA ASP A 93 0.55 16.90 -9.68
C ASP A 93 2.03 16.51 -9.64
N LEU A 94 2.91 17.45 -9.26
CA LEU A 94 4.34 17.17 -9.19
C LEU A 94 4.67 16.09 -8.15
N VAL A 95 4.02 16.14 -6.98
CA VAL A 95 4.21 15.13 -5.93
C VAL A 95 3.64 13.77 -6.38
N ALA A 96 2.47 13.76 -7.03
CA ALA A 96 1.87 12.56 -7.58
C ALA A 96 2.77 11.89 -8.62
N GLU A 97 3.37 12.66 -9.54
CA GLU A 97 4.26 12.12 -10.56
C GLU A 97 5.49 11.40 -9.95
N VAL A 98 6.05 11.92 -8.85
CA VAL A 98 7.16 11.26 -8.13
C VAL A 98 6.72 9.88 -7.62
N PHE A 99 5.52 9.78 -7.02
CA PHE A 99 4.99 8.50 -6.53
C PHE A 99 4.63 7.52 -7.67
N VAL A 100 4.03 7.99 -8.76
CA VAL A 100 3.75 7.17 -9.95
C VAL A 100 5.06 6.60 -10.51
N LYS A 101 6.10 7.44 -10.59
CA LYS A 101 7.39 6.98 -11.06
C LYS A 101 8.03 5.94 -10.17
N MET A 102 7.99 6.17 -8.87
CA MET A 102 8.50 5.22 -7.89
C MET A 102 7.82 3.85 -8.05
N CYS A 103 6.49 3.84 -8.20
CA CYS A 103 5.72 2.62 -8.47
C CYS A 103 6.20 1.88 -9.73
N LEU A 104 6.39 2.61 -10.83
CA LEU A 104 6.89 2.06 -12.09
C LEU A 104 8.33 1.55 -12.01
N TRP A 105 9.22 2.29 -11.36
CA TRP A 105 10.64 1.96 -11.24
C TRP A 105 10.89 0.70 -10.42
N PHE A 106 10.08 0.50 -9.39
CA PHE A 106 10.18 -0.67 -8.55
C PHE A 106 9.43 -1.87 -9.15
N GLY A 107 8.78 -1.69 -10.29
CA GLY A 107 7.98 -2.73 -10.94
C GLY A 107 6.87 -3.23 -10.03
N LEU A 108 6.27 -2.34 -9.23
CA LEU A 108 5.22 -2.73 -8.29
C LEU A 108 3.99 -3.23 -9.05
N GLU A 109 3.63 -2.52 -10.12
CA GLU A 109 2.50 -2.83 -10.99
C GLU A 109 2.60 -2.08 -12.34
N ARG A 110 1.64 -2.31 -13.24
CA ARG A 110 1.53 -1.58 -14.51
C ARG A 110 1.18 -0.09 -14.35
N ALA A 111 1.43 0.70 -15.40
CA ALA A 111 1.22 2.15 -15.39
C ALA A 111 -0.20 2.59 -15.01
N SER A 112 -1.22 1.97 -15.59
CA SER A 112 -2.61 2.33 -15.28
C SER A 112 -2.98 2.11 -13.81
N PHE A 113 -2.40 1.07 -13.18
CA PHE A 113 -2.55 0.86 -11.74
C PHE A 113 -1.84 1.98 -10.99
N CYS A 114 -0.55 2.23 -11.26
CA CYS A 114 0.24 3.22 -10.53
C CYS A 114 -0.41 4.62 -10.60
N GLU A 115 -0.86 5.05 -11.77
CA GLU A 115 -1.54 6.33 -11.97
C GLU A 115 -2.84 6.42 -11.15
N THR A 116 -3.71 5.41 -11.26
CA THR A 116 -5.01 5.44 -10.59
C THR A 116 -4.85 5.30 -9.07
N TYR A 117 -3.96 4.42 -8.63
CA TYR A 117 -3.68 4.20 -7.22
C TYR A 117 -3.13 5.46 -6.54
N VAL A 118 -2.16 6.13 -7.18
CA VAL A 118 -1.63 7.41 -6.67
C VAL A 118 -2.73 8.46 -6.66
N LYS A 119 -3.48 8.61 -7.76
CA LYS A 119 -4.58 9.58 -7.85
C LYS A 119 -5.63 9.40 -6.75
N ASN A 120 -5.96 8.17 -6.40
CA ASN A 120 -6.97 7.89 -5.37
C ASN A 120 -6.48 8.14 -3.93
N ASN A 121 -5.16 8.30 -3.73
CA ASN A 121 -4.57 8.41 -2.40
C ASN A 121 -3.73 9.68 -2.20
N ILE A 122 -3.50 10.49 -3.23
CA ILE A 122 -2.60 11.63 -3.17
C ILE A 122 -3.06 12.67 -2.15
N ASP A 123 -4.36 12.92 -2.06
CA ASP A 123 -4.98 13.81 -1.08
C ASP A 123 -4.69 13.38 0.36
N ILE A 124 -4.81 12.08 0.65
CA ILE A 124 -4.49 11.48 1.95
C ILE A 124 -2.99 11.62 2.23
N TRP A 125 -2.13 11.32 1.26
CA TRP A 125 -0.69 11.41 1.44
C TRP A 125 -0.23 12.85 1.68
N LEU A 126 -0.74 13.81 0.91
CA LEU A 126 -0.47 15.23 1.11
C LEU A 126 -0.96 15.70 2.47
N TYR A 127 -2.16 15.29 2.89
CA TYR A 127 -2.68 15.59 4.23
C TYR A 127 -1.73 15.08 5.33
N ILE A 128 -1.21 13.85 5.21
CA ILE A 128 -0.26 13.30 6.17
C ILE A 128 1.05 14.11 6.16
N ILE A 129 1.59 14.44 4.99
CA ILE A 129 2.83 15.23 4.87
C ILE A 129 2.68 16.60 5.53
N ASP A 130 1.55 17.27 5.27
CA ASP A 130 1.27 18.61 5.79
C ASP A 130 1.02 18.62 7.30
N ASN A 131 0.37 17.58 7.84
CA ASN A 131 -0.04 17.51 9.25
C ASN A 131 0.93 16.72 10.14
N LYS A 132 1.96 16.09 9.58
CA LYS A 132 2.98 15.36 10.33
C LYS A 132 4.39 15.91 10.01
N PRO A 133 4.81 17.02 10.61
CA PRO A 133 6.12 17.63 10.33
C PRO A 133 7.31 16.69 10.53
N SER A 134 7.18 15.74 11.47
CA SER A 134 8.17 14.72 11.80
C SER A 134 8.05 13.44 10.96
N ILE A 135 7.30 13.46 9.86
CA ILE A 135 7.22 12.32 8.95
C ILE A 135 8.59 12.01 8.37
N ARG A 136 8.95 10.73 8.37
CA ARG A 136 10.19 10.23 7.79
C ARG A 136 9.86 9.41 6.56
N SER A 137 10.58 9.65 5.48
CA SER A 137 10.52 8.90 4.23
C SER A 137 10.67 7.40 4.46
N ARG A 138 11.58 6.99 5.35
CA ARG A 138 11.80 5.58 5.69
C ARG A 138 10.56 4.89 6.25
N THR A 139 9.77 5.60 7.04
CA THR A 139 8.52 5.06 7.60
C THR A 139 7.53 4.73 6.48
N PHE A 140 7.39 5.58 5.46
CA PHE A 140 6.57 5.29 4.29
C PHE A 140 7.10 4.07 3.53
N CYS A 141 8.41 4.01 3.29
CA CYS A 141 9.04 2.93 2.53
C CYS A 141 8.89 1.55 3.16
N VAL A 142 8.80 1.46 4.50
CA VAL A 142 8.48 0.20 5.19
C VAL A 142 7.13 -0.37 4.78
N TYR A 143 6.12 0.48 4.64
CA TYR A 143 4.78 0.04 4.25
C TYR A 143 4.68 -0.22 2.75
N ALA A 144 5.19 0.70 1.93
CA ALA A 144 5.15 0.58 0.47
C ALA A 144 5.96 -0.62 -0.04
N LEU A 145 7.07 -0.95 0.61
CA LEU A 145 7.98 -2.03 0.21
C LEU A 145 8.04 -3.15 1.25
N HIS A 146 6.93 -3.44 1.93
CA HIS A 146 6.91 -4.46 2.98
C HIS A 146 7.36 -5.85 2.46
N LYS A 147 7.04 -6.19 1.20
CA LYS A 147 7.46 -7.44 0.53
C LYS A 147 8.97 -7.51 0.29
N HIS A 148 9.67 -6.37 0.32
CA HIS A 148 11.11 -6.25 0.08
C HIS A 148 11.92 -6.11 1.37
N HIS A 149 11.33 -6.48 2.52
CA HIS A 149 12.00 -6.50 3.84
C HIS A 149 12.57 -5.15 4.26
N CYS A 150 11.89 -4.07 3.89
CA CYS A 150 12.30 -2.74 4.28
C CYS A 150 12.19 -2.51 5.79
N ARG A 151 13.18 -1.85 6.38
CA ARG A 151 13.23 -1.57 7.83
C ARG A 151 13.45 -0.10 8.10
N ASP A 152 12.79 0.38 9.14
CA ASP A 152 12.95 1.72 9.68
C ASP A 152 13.69 1.61 11.03
N PRO A 153 15.00 1.94 11.07
CA PRO A 153 15.83 1.72 12.26
C PRO A 153 15.46 2.65 13.42
N GLU A 154 14.75 3.74 13.16
CA GLU A 154 14.30 4.71 14.17
C GLU A 154 12.79 4.68 14.35
N ARG A 155 12.16 3.55 14.00
CA ARG A 155 10.75 3.29 14.32
C ARG A 155 10.55 3.51 15.83
N MET A 156 9.58 4.36 16.18
CA MET A 156 9.23 4.57 17.57
C MET A 156 8.55 3.33 18.15
N ASP A 157 9.20 2.75 19.14
CA ASP A 157 8.56 1.85 20.08
C ASP A 157 7.76 2.66 21.10
N TRP A 158 6.58 2.17 21.44
CA TRP A 158 5.71 2.78 22.44
C TRP A 158 5.26 1.70 23.41
N THR A 159 4.96 2.11 24.64
CA THR A 159 4.49 1.20 25.69
C THR A 159 3.15 1.67 26.22
N ILE A 160 2.31 0.73 26.65
CA ILE A 160 1.09 0.99 27.39
C ILE A 160 1.35 0.62 28.83
N GLU A 161 1.16 1.57 29.74
CA GLU A 161 1.15 1.27 31.16
C GLU A 161 -0.13 0.53 31.51
N LEU A 162 0.01 -0.71 31.97
CA LEU A 162 -1.12 -1.50 32.44
C LEU A 162 -1.45 -1.10 33.88
N PRO A 163 -2.74 -1.08 34.26
CA PRO A 163 -3.11 -0.89 35.65
C PRO A 163 -2.49 -2.00 36.54
N PRO A 164 -2.23 -1.72 37.84
CA PRO A 164 -1.70 -2.73 38.75
C PRO A 164 -2.55 -4.00 38.72
N ARG A 165 -1.90 -5.16 38.66
CA ARG A 165 -2.59 -6.44 38.65
C ARG A 165 -3.36 -6.59 39.96
N LEU A 166 -4.68 -6.71 39.87
CA LEU A 166 -5.50 -7.11 41.00
C LEU A 166 -5.10 -8.55 41.37
N THR A 167 -4.40 -8.72 42.49
CA THR A 167 -4.10 -10.03 43.05
C THR A 167 -5.38 -10.60 43.66
N SER A 168 -6.20 -11.26 42.84
CA SER A 168 -7.14 -12.24 43.38
C SER A 168 -6.44 -13.60 43.38
N ASP A 169 -5.95 -14.01 44.55
CA ASP A 169 -5.36 -15.34 44.77
C ASP A 169 -6.39 -16.48 44.63
N ASN A 170 -7.65 -16.15 44.30
CA ASN A 170 -8.77 -17.06 44.16
C ASN A 170 -9.48 -16.93 42.79
N ALA A 171 -8.74 -16.73 41.70
CA ALA A 171 -9.29 -17.02 40.38
C ALA A 171 -9.30 -18.55 40.20
N ASP A 172 -10.26 -19.20 40.86
CA ASP A 172 -10.52 -20.63 40.67
C ASP A 172 -10.89 -20.84 39.19
N ARG A 173 -9.90 -21.25 38.39
CA ARG A 173 -10.09 -21.71 37.01
C ARG A 173 -10.62 -23.13 36.98
N SER A 174 -11.35 -23.58 38.00
CA SER A 174 -12.14 -24.78 37.84
C SER A 174 -13.14 -24.51 36.72
N PRO A 175 -13.17 -25.30 35.63
CA PRO A 175 -14.26 -25.22 34.70
C PRO A 175 -15.52 -25.46 35.53
N THR A 176 -16.32 -24.42 35.71
CA THR A 176 -17.61 -24.55 36.38
C THR A 176 -18.33 -25.67 35.64
N ASN A 177 -18.70 -26.73 36.38
CA ASN A 177 -19.55 -27.81 35.90
C ASN A 177 -20.93 -27.20 35.59
N THR A 178 -21.03 -26.40 34.53
CA THR A 178 -22.27 -25.78 34.10
C THR A 178 -23.00 -26.81 33.25
N LYS A 179 -24.21 -27.16 33.67
CA LYS A 179 -25.19 -27.86 32.82
C LYS A 179 -25.69 -26.98 31.66
N GLN A 180 -24.95 -25.92 31.30
CA GLN A 180 -25.33 -24.95 30.29
C GLN A 180 -24.81 -25.41 28.93
N SER A 181 -25.63 -25.25 27.90
CA SER A 181 -25.20 -25.51 26.52
C SER A 181 -24.08 -24.53 26.13
N PRO A 182 -23.06 -24.99 25.39
CA PRO A 182 -22.02 -24.10 24.85
C PRO A 182 -22.63 -23.03 23.96
N LEU A 183 -22.07 -21.82 23.98
CA LEU A 183 -22.38 -20.78 23.01
C LEU A 183 -21.93 -21.22 21.62
N LYS A 184 -22.79 -21.00 20.63
CA LYS A 184 -22.48 -21.21 19.22
C LYS A 184 -22.33 -19.85 18.54
N ILE A 185 -21.10 -19.53 18.16
CA ILE A 185 -20.74 -18.28 17.51
C ILE A 185 -20.36 -18.58 16.06
N LEU A 186 -21.02 -17.92 15.10
CA LEU A 186 -20.57 -17.92 13.71
C LEU A 186 -19.52 -16.83 13.52
N HIS A 187 -18.33 -17.15 13.03
CA HIS A 187 -17.30 -16.17 12.72
C HIS A 187 -17.11 -16.09 11.21
N LEU A 188 -17.43 -14.92 10.65
CA LEU A 188 -17.25 -14.56 9.25
C LEU A 188 -16.16 -13.47 9.14
N THR A 189 -15.33 -13.56 8.11
CA THR A 189 -14.24 -12.61 7.84
C THR A 189 -13.85 -12.72 6.37
N ASP A 190 -13.20 -11.68 5.82
CA ASP A 190 -12.51 -11.72 4.52
C ASP A 190 -13.42 -12.22 3.38
N VAL A 191 -14.64 -11.67 3.31
CA VAL A 191 -15.62 -12.05 2.28
C VAL A 191 -15.10 -11.73 0.88
N HIS A 192 -14.42 -10.58 0.74
CA HIS A 192 -13.91 -10.05 -0.53
C HIS A 192 -14.89 -10.29 -1.68
N TYR A 193 -16.06 -9.66 -1.59
CA TYR A 193 -17.08 -9.75 -2.61
C TYR A 193 -16.60 -9.02 -3.88
N ASP A 194 -16.56 -9.76 -4.98
CA ASP A 194 -16.21 -9.22 -6.29
C ASP A 194 -17.45 -9.13 -7.21
N PRO A 195 -18.04 -7.93 -7.37
CA PRO A 195 -19.15 -7.72 -8.31
C PRO A 195 -18.73 -7.87 -9.79
N GLY A 196 -17.42 -7.87 -10.07
CA GLY A 196 -16.83 -8.03 -11.40
C GLY A 196 -16.48 -9.47 -11.76
N TYR A 197 -16.63 -10.43 -10.84
CA TYR A 197 -16.27 -11.82 -11.08
C TYR A 197 -17.14 -12.41 -12.21
N GLU A 198 -16.51 -13.01 -13.22
CA GLU A 198 -17.19 -13.65 -14.34
C GLU A 198 -16.70 -15.08 -14.54
N VAL A 199 -17.61 -16.06 -14.46
CA VAL A 199 -17.29 -17.47 -14.72
C VAL A 199 -16.80 -17.63 -16.17
N GLY A 200 -15.70 -18.35 -16.36
CA GLY A 200 -15.09 -18.57 -17.68
C GLY A 200 -14.11 -17.47 -18.12
N SER A 201 -14.01 -16.37 -17.38
CA SER A 201 -13.05 -15.29 -17.63
C SER A 201 -11.60 -15.71 -17.31
N ASN A 202 -10.61 -14.84 -17.54
CA ASN A 202 -9.22 -15.20 -17.32
C ASN A 202 -8.87 -15.25 -15.82
N ALA A 203 -8.65 -16.44 -15.29
CA ALA A 203 -8.14 -16.67 -13.94
C ALA A 203 -6.61 -16.73 -13.89
N LYS A 204 -5.89 -16.57 -15.01
CA LYS A 204 -4.42 -16.53 -15.02
C LYS A 204 -3.93 -15.27 -15.74
N CYS A 205 -3.95 -14.17 -15.02
CA CYS A 205 -3.55 -12.85 -15.48
C CYS A 205 -2.30 -12.37 -14.73
N ASP A 206 -1.62 -11.36 -15.29
CA ASP A 206 -0.45 -10.72 -14.67
C ASP A 206 -0.87 -9.45 -13.88
N GLU A 207 -1.96 -9.54 -13.13
CA GLU A 207 -2.55 -8.45 -12.34
C GLU A 207 -2.81 -8.92 -10.91
N ILE A 208 -3.02 -7.98 -9.98
CA ILE A 208 -3.36 -8.28 -8.57
C ILE A 208 -4.65 -9.10 -8.46
N LEU A 209 -5.65 -8.79 -9.31
CA LEU A 209 -6.96 -9.45 -9.28
C LEU A 209 -7.37 -9.90 -10.68
N CYS A 210 -7.58 -11.22 -10.82
CA CYS A 210 -8.05 -11.84 -12.06
C CYS A 210 -9.57 -12.11 -12.02
N CYS A 211 -10.07 -12.97 -12.92
CA CYS A 211 -11.48 -13.36 -13.02
C CYS A 211 -12.47 -12.22 -13.34
N GLN A 212 -11.98 -11.10 -13.86
CA GLN A 212 -12.80 -9.94 -14.15
C GLN A 212 -13.57 -10.10 -15.47
N LYS A 213 -14.80 -9.60 -15.48
CA LYS A 213 -15.66 -9.51 -16.66
C LYS A 213 -14.93 -8.94 -17.88
N GLY A 214 -15.11 -9.61 -19.02
CA GLY A 214 -14.53 -9.17 -20.30
C GLY A 214 -13.07 -9.59 -20.52
N THR A 215 -12.46 -10.31 -19.57
CA THR A 215 -11.14 -10.92 -19.77
C THR A 215 -11.27 -12.30 -20.42
N LYS A 216 -10.35 -12.65 -21.33
CA LYS A 216 -10.37 -13.93 -22.06
C LYS A 216 -9.23 -14.83 -21.60
N ALA A 217 -9.54 -16.04 -21.18
CA ALA A 217 -8.55 -17.05 -20.87
C ALA A 217 -7.88 -17.57 -22.16
N ASN A 218 -6.56 -17.72 -22.15
CA ASN A 218 -5.80 -18.27 -23.28
C ASN A 218 -5.98 -19.79 -23.41
N ARG A 219 -6.28 -20.47 -22.31
CA ARG A 219 -6.52 -21.91 -22.23
C ARG A 219 -7.77 -22.16 -21.40
N SER A 220 -8.47 -23.25 -21.67
CA SER A 220 -9.63 -23.64 -20.85
C SER A 220 -9.24 -23.91 -19.39
N SER A 221 -8.00 -24.37 -19.13
CA SER A 221 -7.46 -24.54 -17.77
C SER A 221 -7.31 -23.24 -16.99
N ASP A 222 -7.28 -22.10 -17.68
CA ASP A 222 -7.05 -20.78 -17.10
C ASP A 222 -8.39 -20.04 -16.91
N GLN A 223 -9.51 -20.72 -17.09
CA GLN A 223 -10.85 -20.14 -16.93
C GLN A 223 -11.26 -20.07 -15.47
N ALA A 224 -11.87 -18.95 -15.09
CA ALA A 224 -12.48 -18.77 -13.78
C ALA A 224 -13.57 -19.81 -13.54
N GLY A 225 -13.43 -20.57 -12.45
CA GLY A 225 -14.39 -21.58 -12.03
C GLY A 225 -15.74 -20.99 -11.63
N TYR A 226 -16.75 -21.84 -11.48
CA TYR A 226 -18.05 -21.38 -11.00
C TYR A 226 -17.92 -20.87 -9.56
N TRP A 227 -17.45 -21.68 -8.61
CA TRP A 227 -17.39 -21.32 -7.19
C TRP A 227 -16.24 -20.39 -6.77
N GLY A 228 -15.36 -20.00 -7.69
CA GLY A 228 -14.15 -19.23 -7.39
C GLY A 228 -12.93 -19.80 -8.11
N SER A 229 -11.78 -19.12 -7.96
CA SER A 229 -10.47 -19.53 -8.48
C SER A 229 -9.36 -18.93 -7.62
N TYR A 230 -8.21 -19.59 -7.54
CA TYR A 230 -7.15 -19.24 -6.58
C TYR A 230 -6.65 -17.78 -6.60
N PRO A 231 -6.46 -17.11 -7.77
CA PRO A 231 -5.97 -15.73 -7.82
C PRO A 231 -7.11 -14.70 -7.94
N CYS A 232 -8.29 -15.04 -7.43
CA CYS A 232 -9.50 -14.24 -7.59
C CYS A 232 -10.25 -14.13 -6.27
N ASP A 233 -11.02 -13.06 -6.16
CA ASP A 233 -11.96 -12.82 -5.05
C ASP A 233 -13.30 -13.53 -5.28
N SER A 234 -14.21 -13.41 -4.31
CA SER A 234 -15.39 -14.24 -4.21
C SER A 234 -16.55 -13.74 -5.10
N PRO A 235 -17.12 -14.58 -5.98
CA PRO A 235 -18.38 -14.24 -6.62
C PRO A 235 -19.55 -14.30 -5.64
N TRP A 236 -20.61 -13.53 -5.93
CA TRP A 236 -21.78 -13.42 -5.05
C TRP A 236 -22.41 -14.76 -4.70
N HIS A 237 -22.55 -15.67 -5.67
CA HIS A 237 -23.20 -16.97 -5.42
C HIS A 237 -22.38 -17.88 -4.50
N THR A 238 -21.05 -17.70 -4.42
CA THR A 238 -20.23 -18.41 -3.43
C THR A 238 -20.49 -17.86 -2.03
N VAL A 239 -20.54 -16.53 -1.89
CA VAL A 239 -20.87 -15.87 -0.62
C VAL A 239 -22.25 -16.33 -0.12
N GLU A 240 -23.26 -16.29 -0.99
CA GLU A 240 -24.62 -16.73 -0.68
C GLU A 240 -24.69 -18.22 -0.30
N ASN A 241 -23.93 -19.08 -1.00
CA ASN A 241 -23.90 -20.51 -0.72
C ASN A 241 -23.29 -20.80 0.66
N VAL A 242 -22.18 -20.15 1.02
CA VAL A 242 -21.56 -20.32 2.35
C VAL A 242 -22.54 -19.94 3.47
N LEU A 243 -23.25 -18.82 3.32
CA LEU A 243 -24.24 -18.37 4.30
C LEU A 243 -25.42 -19.34 4.39
N THR A 244 -25.92 -19.81 3.24
CA THR A 244 -27.00 -20.79 3.17
C THR A 244 -26.63 -22.10 3.88
N GLU A 245 -25.46 -22.66 3.55
CA GLU A 245 -24.95 -23.88 4.18
C GLU A 245 -24.75 -23.71 5.69
N ALA A 246 -24.27 -22.53 6.13
CA ALA A 246 -24.12 -22.24 7.55
C ALA A 246 -25.47 -22.25 8.28
N ILE A 247 -26.48 -21.60 7.71
CA ILE A 247 -27.85 -21.55 8.25
C ILE A 247 -28.46 -22.96 8.29
N GLU A 248 -28.39 -23.71 7.20
CA GLU A 248 -29.03 -25.01 7.08
C GLU A 248 -28.41 -26.07 8.02
N ARG A 249 -27.08 -26.08 8.13
CA ARG A 249 -26.35 -27.07 8.94
C ARG A 249 -26.41 -26.77 10.42
N HIS A 250 -26.34 -25.51 10.81
CA HIS A 250 -26.19 -25.13 12.22
C HIS A 250 -27.47 -24.58 12.86
N LYS A 251 -28.45 -24.13 12.05
CA LYS A 251 -29.84 -23.72 12.38
C LYS A 251 -30.04 -22.56 13.36
N THR A 252 -29.10 -22.39 14.28
CA THR A 252 -29.14 -21.46 15.41
C THR A 252 -27.72 -20.97 15.65
N PHE A 253 -27.59 -19.71 16.04
CA PHE A 253 -26.34 -19.09 16.48
C PHE A 253 -26.71 -18.14 17.62
N ASP A 254 -25.91 -18.10 18.67
CA ASP A 254 -26.10 -17.17 19.80
C ASP A 254 -25.49 -15.79 19.49
N ALA A 255 -24.48 -15.75 18.62
CA ALA A 255 -23.84 -14.54 18.13
C ALA A 255 -23.20 -14.76 16.76
N ILE A 256 -22.98 -13.66 16.03
CA ILE A 256 -22.18 -13.63 14.81
C ILE A 256 -21.05 -12.62 15.02
N TYR A 257 -19.82 -13.07 14.81
CA TYR A 257 -18.66 -12.21 14.67
C TYR A 257 -18.43 -11.99 13.19
N PHE A 258 -18.47 -10.73 12.78
CA PHE A 258 -18.11 -10.34 11.43
C PHE A 258 -16.97 -9.33 11.49
N THR A 259 -15.78 -9.73 11.04
CA THR A 259 -14.54 -8.97 11.25
C THR A 259 -14.05 -8.19 10.04
N GLY A 260 -14.90 -7.97 9.03
CA GLY A 260 -14.60 -7.05 7.92
C GLY A 260 -14.02 -7.73 6.68
N ASP A 261 -13.22 -6.96 5.93
CA ASP A 261 -12.63 -7.30 4.63
C ASP A 261 -13.68 -7.76 3.59
N ILE A 262 -14.63 -6.84 3.34
CA ILE A 262 -15.74 -7.01 2.39
C ILE A 262 -15.30 -6.70 0.96
N ILE A 263 -14.50 -5.66 0.77
CA ILE A 263 -14.17 -5.12 -0.55
C ILE A 263 -13.09 -5.98 -1.20
N LYS A 264 -13.25 -6.29 -2.48
CA LYS A 264 -12.26 -6.99 -3.30
C LYS A 264 -10.90 -6.26 -3.40
N HIS A 265 -9.87 -7.01 -3.75
CA HIS A 265 -8.49 -6.58 -4.00
C HIS A 265 -8.34 -5.84 -5.33
N SER A 266 -9.14 -4.79 -5.52
CA SER A 266 -9.05 -3.88 -6.66
C SER A 266 -9.03 -2.42 -6.19
N GLU A 267 -8.15 -2.11 -5.23
CA GLU A 267 -8.11 -0.85 -4.47
C GLU A 267 -7.99 0.36 -5.40
N TRP A 268 -7.29 0.22 -6.52
CA TRP A 268 -7.15 1.27 -7.54
C TRP A 268 -8.47 1.59 -8.27
N LEU A 269 -9.47 0.71 -8.20
CA LEU A 269 -10.82 0.93 -8.76
C LEU A 269 -11.86 1.22 -7.68
N THR A 270 -11.46 1.30 -6.41
CA THR A 270 -12.37 1.62 -5.30
C THR A 270 -12.62 3.12 -5.18
N GLY A 271 -13.75 3.45 -4.57
CA GLY A 271 -14.20 4.79 -4.26
C GLY A 271 -15.30 4.74 -3.19
N VAL A 272 -15.71 5.89 -2.68
CA VAL A 272 -16.70 5.93 -1.60
C VAL A 272 -18.01 5.26 -2.02
N LYS A 273 -18.48 5.54 -3.24
CA LYS A 273 -19.78 5.04 -3.73
C LYS A 273 -19.79 3.52 -3.90
N ASN A 274 -18.85 2.94 -4.67
CA ASN A 274 -18.86 1.49 -4.91
C ASN A 274 -18.53 0.70 -3.63
N ASN A 275 -17.68 1.23 -2.73
CA ASN A 275 -17.47 0.60 -1.43
C ASN A 275 -18.78 0.56 -0.61
N ILE A 276 -19.57 1.65 -0.61
CA ILE A 276 -20.88 1.65 0.04
C ILE A 276 -21.81 0.62 -0.60
N ASP A 277 -21.88 0.58 -1.93
CA ASP A 277 -22.74 -0.36 -2.65
C ASP A 277 -22.38 -1.83 -2.32
N ASP A 278 -21.09 -2.17 -2.30
CA ASP A 278 -20.59 -3.51 -2.01
C ASP A 278 -20.77 -3.89 -0.52
N ILE A 279 -20.56 -2.93 0.40
CA ILE A 279 -20.83 -3.14 1.83
C ILE A 279 -22.31 -3.40 2.08
N LEU A 280 -23.21 -2.60 1.50
CA LEU A 280 -24.67 -2.78 1.62
C LEU A 280 -25.17 -4.05 0.92
N LYS A 281 -24.39 -4.60 -0.01
CA LYS A 281 -24.73 -5.87 -0.65
C LYS A 281 -24.44 -7.06 0.26
N VAL A 282 -23.35 -7.00 1.02
CA VAL A 282 -22.90 -8.08 1.92
C VAL A 282 -23.54 -7.99 3.31
N PHE A 283 -23.79 -6.78 3.81
CA PHE A 283 -24.35 -6.49 5.14
C PHE A 283 -25.83 -6.10 5.05
#